data_AF-A0A068W788-F1
#
_entry.id   AF-A0A068W788-F1
#
_cell.length_a   1.000
_cell.length_b   1.000
_cell.length_c   1.000
_cell.angle_alpha   90.00
_cell.angle_beta   90.00
_cell.angle_gamma   90.00
#
_symmetry.space_group_name_H-M   'P 1'
#
loop_
_entity.id
_entity.type
_entity.pdbx_description
1 polymer ?
#
loop_
_entity_poly.entity_id
_entity_poly.type
_entity_poly.pdbx_seq_one_letter_code
_entity_poly.pdbx_strand_id
1 'polypeptide(L)'
;MAFRLRPFVLRIFIHAVNVILGVTNLYLFIVKFFGVFILSLSVFTSLNKSNTPEILGNYLFSGGVYSALFCSIFLIFLPIWGSIALKRYSRLMLILYVIGIATLIIVTFCAGTSLIVFPAPLQAAVKLEMNKTLYHEYGKRGFITDSWDFVQSFLRCCAVEDNGWGAYNGSWWDLSVNAYFYSVDSRLPETSLFYKRVPKSCCLTLVDPLTGWPTDQYQNVLQCQNWQYGPPRFTNGAHNDALYYRVSSLKNYE
;
A
#
# COMPACT_ATOMS: atom_id res chain seq x y z
N MET A 1 8.63 66.00 -14.29
CA MET A 1 8.49 65.77 -12.84
C MET A 1 9.23 64.49 -12.46
N ALA A 2 10.42 64.60 -11.90
CA ALA A 2 11.18 63.46 -11.39
C ALA A 2 10.66 63.11 -9.98
N PHE A 3 9.97 61.97 -9.85
CA PHE A 3 9.50 61.45 -8.57
C PHE A 3 10.71 60.97 -7.76
N ARG A 4 11.39 61.89 -7.04
CA ARG A 4 12.43 61.53 -6.06
C ARG A 4 11.74 60.81 -4.90
N LEU A 5 11.71 59.47 -4.93
CA LEU A 5 11.35 58.68 -3.76
C LEU A 5 12.26 59.11 -2.60
N ARG A 6 11.65 59.45 -1.45
CA ARG A 6 12.42 59.75 -0.23
C ARG A 6 13.32 58.55 0.10
N PRO A 7 14.59 58.76 0.46
CA PRO A 7 15.55 57.68 0.75
C PRO A 7 15.06 56.71 1.84
N PHE A 8 14.16 57.18 2.72
CA PHE A 8 13.46 56.36 3.71
C PHE A 8 12.52 55.31 3.08
N VAL A 9 11.74 55.68 2.06
CA VAL A 9 10.82 54.77 1.36
C VAL A 9 11.58 53.72 0.57
N LEU A 10 12.71 54.09 -0.04
CA LEU A 10 13.59 53.15 -0.76
C LEU A 10 14.20 52.10 0.19
N ARG A 11 14.64 52.50 1.39
CA ARG A 11 15.17 51.56 2.40
C ARG A 11 14.10 50.59 2.88
N ILE A 12 12.88 51.08 3.16
CA ILE A 12 11.75 50.21 3.55
C ILE A 12 11.42 49.22 2.44
N PHE A 13 11.37 49.67 1.19
CA PHE A 13 11.09 48.82 0.04
C PHE A 13 12.14 47.72 -0.14
N ILE A 14 13.43 48.06 -0.07
CA ILE A 14 14.51 47.07 -0.16
C ILE A 14 14.43 46.06 1.01
N HIS A 15 14.13 46.52 2.21
CA HIS A 15 14.00 45.63 3.37
C HIS A 15 12.81 44.67 3.21
N ALA A 16 11.66 45.17 2.76
CA ALA A 16 10.48 44.35 2.47
C ALA A 16 10.76 43.29 1.40
N VAL A 17 11.42 43.66 0.30
CA VAL A 17 11.80 42.72 -0.78
C VAL A 17 12.75 41.63 -0.26
N ASN A 18 13.75 42.00 0.55
CA ASN A 18 14.68 41.02 1.13
C ASN A 18 13.99 40.07 2.12
N VAL A 19 13.03 40.56 2.91
CA VAL A 19 12.23 39.72 3.80
C VAL A 19 11.39 38.72 2.99
N ILE A 20 10.73 39.17 1.93
CA ILE A 20 9.95 38.29 1.04
C ILE A 20 10.85 37.24 0.38
N LEU A 21 12.03 37.64 -0.11
CA LEU A 21 13.00 36.70 -0.69
C LEU A 21 13.51 35.68 0.35
N GLY A 22 13.71 36.12 1.59
CA GLY A 22 14.11 35.24 2.70
C GLY A 22 13.03 34.21 3.03
N VAL A 23 11.78 34.64 3.18
CA VAL A 23 10.63 33.76 3.49
C VAL A 23 10.39 32.76 2.36
N THR A 24 10.42 33.22 1.10
CA THR A 24 10.25 32.33 -0.06
C THR A 24 11.36 31.28 -0.16
N ASN A 25 12.62 31.65 0.05
CA ASN A 25 13.72 30.69 0.06
C ASN A 25 13.63 29.69 1.23
N LEU A 26 13.16 30.13 2.40
CA LEU A 26 12.90 29.24 3.53
C LEU A 26 11.82 28.22 3.20
N TYR A 27 10.73 28.66 2.56
CA TYR A 27 9.68 27.76 2.08
C TYR A 27 10.22 26.73 1.07
N LEU A 28 10.99 27.18 0.07
CA LEU A 28 11.61 26.28 -0.93
C LEU A 28 12.56 25.27 -0.28
N PHE A 29 13.27 25.67 0.77
CA PHE A 29 14.13 24.77 1.54
C PHE A 29 13.31 23.68 2.24
N ILE A 30 12.20 24.04 2.90
CA ILE A 30 11.31 23.07 3.57
C ILE A 30 10.74 22.07 2.56
N VAL A 31 10.25 22.55 1.41
CA VAL A 31 9.70 21.67 0.35
C VAL A 31 10.75 20.68 -0.16
N LYS A 32 12.00 21.14 -0.33
CA LYS A 32 13.10 20.25 -0.74
C LYS A 32 13.35 19.14 0.29
N PHE A 33 13.38 19.47 1.59
CA PHE A 33 13.55 18.46 2.65
C PHE A 33 12.40 17.47 2.68
N PHE A 34 11.17 17.94 2.48
CA PHE A 34 10.01 17.08 2.37
C PHE A 34 10.10 16.14 1.15
N GLY A 35 10.59 16.64 0.01
CA GLY A 35 10.90 15.82 -1.16
C GLY A 35 11.92 14.71 -0.87
N VAL A 36 13.02 15.02 -0.18
CA VAL A 36 14.02 14.02 0.23
C VAL A 36 13.44 12.99 1.21
N PHE A 37 12.58 13.43 2.13
CA PHE A 37 11.89 12.53 3.05
C PHE A 37 10.97 11.55 2.31
N ILE A 38 10.13 12.05 1.38
CA ILE A 38 9.27 11.19 0.55
C ILE A 38 10.09 10.25 -0.31
N LEU A 39 11.18 10.72 -0.93
CA LEU A 39 12.07 9.89 -1.73
C LEU A 39 12.65 8.75 -0.88
N SER A 40 13.15 9.06 0.30
CA SER A 40 13.69 8.07 1.25
C SER A 40 12.63 7.04 1.65
N LEU A 41 11.42 7.48 1.98
CA LEU A 41 10.31 6.59 2.33
C LEU A 41 9.88 5.70 1.15
N SER A 42 9.88 6.26 -0.06
CA SER A 42 9.48 5.54 -1.27
C SER A 42 10.53 4.49 -1.68
N VAL A 43 11.82 4.80 -1.52
CA VAL A 43 12.91 3.83 -1.69
C VAL A 43 12.86 2.77 -0.60
N PHE A 44 12.71 3.16 0.66
CA PHE A 44 12.60 2.22 1.78
C PHE A 44 11.43 1.25 1.62
N THR A 45 10.26 1.74 1.21
CA THR A 45 9.10 0.89 0.92
C THR A 45 9.32 0.00 -0.29
N SER A 46 9.98 0.49 -1.35
CA SER A 46 10.34 -0.33 -2.51
C SER A 46 11.28 -1.49 -2.15
N LEU A 47 12.24 -1.24 -1.24
CA LEU A 47 13.22 -2.24 -0.81
C LEU A 47 12.64 -3.26 0.18
N ASN A 48 11.91 -2.80 1.19
CA ASN A 48 11.38 -3.69 2.24
C ASN A 48 10.07 -4.39 1.87
N LYS A 49 9.34 -3.85 0.90
CA LYS A 49 8.08 -4.43 0.41
C LYS A 49 8.22 -4.91 -1.02
N SER A 50 9.42 -5.31 -1.45
CA SER A 50 9.72 -5.76 -2.82
C SER A 50 8.77 -6.85 -3.33
N ASN A 51 8.14 -7.61 -2.42
CA ASN A 51 7.30 -8.74 -2.75
C ASN A 51 5.77 -8.41 -2.68
N THR A 52 5.39 -7.29 -2.04
CA THR A 52 4.00 -6.78 -2.02
C THR A 52 3.44 -6.35 -3.40
N PRO A 53 4.21 -5.77 -4.36
CA PRO A 53 3.68 -5.42 -5.68
C PRO A 53 3.09 -6.59 -6.47
N GLU A 54 3.55 -7.81 -6.18
CA GLU A 54 3.15 -8.98 -6.94
C GLU A 54 1.79 -9.51 -6.53
N ILE A 55 1.32 -9.18 -5.32
CA ILE A 55 -0.03 -9.53 -4.84
C ILE A 55 -1.08 -8.55 -5.35
N LEU A 56 -0.77 -7.26 -5.31
CA LEU A 56 -1.70 -6.18 -5.70
C LEU A 56 -1.79 -5.99 -7.22
N GLY A 57 -1.00 -6.75 -7.98
CA GLY A 57 -0.77 -6.53 -9.39
C GLY A 57 0.27 -5.42 -9.62
N ASN A 58 1.21 -5.70 -10.51
CA ASN A 58 2.32 -4.83 -10.91
C ASN A 58 1.91 -3.44 -11.43
N TYR A 59 0.62 -3.12 -11.56
CA TYR A 59 0.13 -1.85 -12.07
C TYR A 59 -0.24 -0.87 -10.95
N LEU A 60 -0.74 -1.36 -9.82
CA LEU A 60 -1.33 -0.51 -8.77
C LEU A 60 -0.31 -0.09 -7.72
N PHE A 61 0.49 -1.04 -7.23
CA PHE A 61 1.62 -0.75 -6.34
C PHE A 61 2.71 0.04 -7.09
N SER A 62 2.98 -0.35 -8.34
CA SER A 62 3.82 0.39 -9.28
C SER A 62 3.30 1.82 -9.49
N GLY A 63 2.00 1.98 -9.72
CA GLY A 63 1.37 3.30 -9.85
C GLY A 63 1.59 4.19 -8.63
N GLY A 64 1.35 3.69 -7.42
CA GLY A 64 1.50 4.48 -6.19
C GLY A 64 2.95 4.77 -5.81
N VAL A 65 3.80 3.74 -5.73
CA VAL A 65 5.17 3.88 -5.25
C VAL A 65 6.07 4.55 -6.30
N TYR A 66 5.95 4.21 -7.59
CA TYR A 66 6.73 4.89 -8.62
C TYR A 66 6.23 6.30 -8.91
N SER A 67 4.92 6.60 -8.78
CA SER A 67 4.47 8.00 -8.85
C SER A 67 4.99 8.82 -7.68
N ALA A 68 5.03 8.26 -6.45
CA ALA A 68 5.63 8.93 -5.30
C ALA A 68 7.14 9.17 -5.51
N LEU A 69 7.88 8.18 -6.03
CA LEU A 69 9.29 8.35 -6.43
C LEU A 69 9.45 9.46 -7.45
N PHE A 70 8.65 9.46 -8.53
CA PHE A 70 8.69 10.48 -9.57
C PHE A 70 8.38 11.87 -9.02
N CYS A 71 7.28 12.04 -8.27
CA CYS A 71 6.91 13.31 -7.65
C CYS A 71 7.99 13.83 -6.69
N SER A 72 8.62 12.94 -5.92
CA SER A 72 9.68 13.33 -4.97
C SER A 72 10.91 13.93 -5.66
N ILE A 73 11.27 13.43 -6.85
CA ILE A 73 12.34 13.99 -7.68
C ILE A 73 12.00 15.43 -8.07
N PHE A 74 10.78 15.67 -8.57
CA PHE A 74 10.33 17.03 -8.94
C PHE A 74 10.28 17.97 -7.73
N LEU A 75 9.86 17.49 -6.56
CA LEU A 75 9.86 18.25 -5.30
C LEU A 75 11.26 18.62 -4.82
N ILE A 76 12.32 17.94 -5.28
CA ILE A 76 13.71 18.30 -4.97
C ILE A 76 14.25 19.28 -6.01
N PHE A 77 14.06 19.00 -7.30
CA PHE A 77 14.65 19.79 -8.38
C PHE A 77 13.97 21.15 -8.59
N LEU A 78 12.64 21.24 -8.50
CA LEU A 78 11.94 22.52 -8.71
C LEU A 78 12.30 23.58 -7.66
N PRO A 79 12.39 23.29 -6.35
CA PRO A 79 12.81 24.30 -5.38
C PRO A 79 14.27 24.75 -5.54
N ILE A 80 15.17 23.86 -5.99
CA ILE A 80 16.55 24.21 -6.35
C ILE A 80 16.52 25.20 -7.51
N TRP A 81 15.76 24.90 -8.56
CA TRP A 81 15.62 25.77 -9.71
C TRP A 81 14.97 27.12 -9.33
N GLY A 82 13.90 27.10 -8.53
CA GLY A 82 13.24 28.31 -8.03
C GLY A 82 14.19 29.22 -7.24
N SER A 83 15.02 28.65 -6.38
CA SER A 83 16.04 29.40 -5.62
C SER A 83 17.06 30.07 -6.54
N ILE A 84 17.48 29.39 -7.61
CA ILE A 84 18.41 29.94 -8.61
C ILE A 84 17.73 31.02 -9.46
N ALA A 85 16.48 30.80 -9.88
CA ALA A 85 15.70 31.74 -10.67
C ALA A 85 15.49 33.07 -9.92
N LEU A 86 15.19 33.00 -8.62
CA LEU A 86 15.03 34.16 -7.75
C LEU A 86 16.34 34.94 -7.57
N LYS A 87 17.49 34.26 -7.42
CA LYS A 87 18.80 34.91 -7.26
C LYS A 87 19.33 35.54 -8.54
N ARG A 88 19.13 34.89 -9.68
CA ARG A 88 19.70 35.31 -10.97
C ARG A 88 18.85 36.38 -11.69
N TYR A 89 17.65 36.69 -11.17
CA TYR A 89 16.69 37.65 -11.75
C TYR A 89 16.45 37.49 -13.26
N SER A 90 16.66 36.28 -13.79
CA SER A 90 16.50 36.00 -15.22
C SER A 90 15.03 35.71 -15.53
N ARG A 91 14.44 36.52 -16.42
CA ARG A 91 13.03 36.39 -16.82
C ARG A 91 12.72 35.00 -17.37
N LEU A 92 13.61 34.44 -18.20
CA LEU A 92 13.44 33.11 -18.78
C LEU A 92 13.38 32.01 -17.71
N MET A 93 14.28 32.04 -16.73
CA MET A 93 14.32 31.06 -15.64
C MET A 93 13.08 31.13 -14.76
N LEU A 94 12.56 32.34 -14.52
CA LEU A 94 11.33 32.53 -13.77
C LEU A 94 10.10 32.00 -14.55
N ILE A 95 10.03 32.28 -15.86
CA ILE A 95 8.94 31.78 -16.73
C ILE A 95 8.94 30.24 -16.74
N LEU A 96 10.10 29.61 -16.94
CA LEU A 96 10.21 28.14 -16.93
C LEU A 96 9.82 27.54 -15.57
N TYR A 97 10.19 28.19 -14.47
CA TYR A 97 9.80 27.77 -13.13
C TYR A 97 8.27 27.84 -12.92
N VAL A 98 7.62 28.92 -13.37
CA VAL A 98 6.16 29.08 -13.28
C VAL A 98 5.44 28.02 -14.12
N ILE A 99 5.92 27.74 -15.34
CA ILE A 99 5.38 26.67 -16.19
C ILE A 99 5.54 25.31 -15.49
N GLY A 100 6.71 25.02 -14.92
CA GLY A 100 6.96 23.78 -14.18
C GLY A 100 5.99 23.58 -13.01
N ILE A 101 5.77 24.62 -12.19
CA ILE A 101 4.77 24.56 -11.12
C ILE A 101 3.36 24.35 -11.66
N ALA A 102 2.97 25.08 -12.71
CA ALA A 102 1.64 24.94 -13.30
C ALA A 102 1.41 23.51 -13.81
N THR A 103 2.39 22.89 -14.46
CA THR A 103 2.30 21.50 -14.91
C THR A 103 2.14 20.51 -13.75
N LEU A 104 2.88 20.69 -12.66
CA LEU A 104 2.71 19.84 -11.47
C LEU A 104 1.30 19.99 -10.86
N ILE A 105 0.79 21.22 -10.77
CA ILE A 105 -0.55 21.46 -10.23
C ILE A 105 -1.60 20.75 -11.09
N ILE A 106 -1.51 20.85 -12.42
CA ILE A 106 -2.44 20.18 -13.33
C ILE A 106 -2.34 18.65 -13.17
N VAL A 107 -1.14 18.08 -13.18
CA VAL A 107 -0.95 16.62 -13.06
C VAL A 107 -1.46 16.09 -11.72
N THR A 108 -1.14 16.77 -10.61
CA THR A 108 -1.61 16.38 -9.27
C THR A 108 -3.12 16.53 -9.12
N PHE A 109 -3.72 17.55 -9.72
CA PHE A 109 -5.17 17.72 -9.76
C PHE A 109 -5.86 16.62 -10.56
N CYS A 110 -5.36 16.29 -11.76
CA CYS A 110 -5.88 15.18 -12.57
C CYS A 110 -5.72 13.82 -11.87
N ALA A 111 -4.58 13.57 -11.22
CA ALA A 111 -4.36 12.35 -10.45
C ALA A 111 -5.29 12.25 -9.24
N GLY A 112 -5.43 13.35 -8.47
CA GLY A 112 -6.30 13.40 -7.30
C GLY A 112 -7.78 13.21 -7.65
N THR A 113 -8.25 13.87 -8.72
CA THR A 113 -9.63 13.70 -9.20
C THR A 113 -9.90 12.28 -9.69
N SER A 114 -8.95 11.65 -10.39
CA SER A 114 -9.09 10.26 -10.86
C SER A 114 -9.26 9.27 -9.70
N LEU A 115 -8.52 9.45 -8.60
CA LEU A 115 -8.63 8.60 -7.40
C LEU A 115 -9.99 8.74 -6.70
N ILE A 116 -10.58 9.94 -6.71
CA ILE A 116 -11.87 10.21 -6.06
C ILE A 116 -13.05 9.76 -6.92
N VAL A 117 -12.97 9.95 -8.24
CA VAL A 117 -14.08 9.68 -9.17
C VAL A 117 -14.22 8.20 -9.52
N PHE A 118 -13.12 7.44 -9.50
CA PHE A 118 -13.12 6.04 -9.93
C PHE A 118 -12.75 5.02 -8.82
N PRO A 119 -13.38 5.04 -7.62
CA PRO A 119 -13.02 4.13 -6.54
C PRO A 119 -13.46 2.69 -6.84
N ALA A 120 -14.63 2.49 -7.45
CA ALA A 120 -15.19 1.18 -7.75
C ALA A 120 -14.36 0.36 -8.76
N PRO A 121 -13.98 0.89 -9.95
CA PRO A 121 -13.15 0.13 -10.89
C PRO A 121 -11.75 -0.14 -10.34
N LEU A 122 -11.20 0.78 -9.53
CA LEU A 122 -9.93 0.59 -8.84
C LEU A 122 -10.02 -0.59 -7.86
N GLN A 123 -11.06 -0.61 -7.02
CA GLN A 123 -11.28 -1.70 -6.07
C GLN A 123 -11.50 -3.04 -6.77
N ALA A 124 -12.25 -3.05 -7.87
CA ALA A 124 -12.48 -4.26 -8.66
C ALA A 124 -11.18 -4.81 -9.26
N ALA A 125 -10.33 -3.93 -9.82
CA ALA A 125 -9.03 -4.30 -10.36
C ALA A 125 -8.10 -4.88 -9.28
N VAL A 126 -8.03 -4.24 -8.10
CA VAL A 126 -7.27 -4.75 -6.95
C VAL A 126 -7.76 -6.14 -6.55
N LYS A 127 -9.07 -6.31 -6.35
CA LYS A 127 -9.65 -7.59 -5.94
C LYS A 127 -9.38 -8.70 -6.95
N LEU A 128 -9.47 -8.39 -8.25
CA LEU A 128 -9.23 -9.34 -9.32
C LEU A 128 -7.79 -9.87 -9.28
N GLU A 129 -6.79 -8.98 -9.23
CA GLU A 129 -5.39 -9.38 -9.20
C GLU A 129 -5.03 -10.10 -7.89
N MET A 130 -5.58 -9.66 -6.75
CA MET A 130 -5.40 -10.36 -5.49
C MET A 130 -5.98 -11.78 -5.53
N ASN A 131 -7.21 -11.97 -6.04
CA ASN A 131 -7.80 -13.31 -6.17
C ASN A 131 -6.98 -14.21 -7.10
N LYS A 132 -6.51 -13.66 -8.22
CA LYS A 132 -5.69 -14.38 -9.20
C LYS A 132 -4.35 -14.83 -8.59
N THR A 133 -3.65 -13.95 -7.89
CA THR A 133 -2.35 -14.26 -7.28
C THR A 133 -2.50 -15.25 -6.14
N LEU A 134 -3.56 -15.12 -5.32
CA LEU A 134 -3.89 -16.08 -4.27
C LEU A 134 -4.19 -17.47 -4.83
N TYR A 135 -5.01 -17.56 -5.88
CA TYR A 135 -5.44 -18.86 -6.42
C TYR A 135 -4.34 -19.57 -7.22
N HIS A 136 -3.58 -18.84 -8.05
CA HIS A 136 -2.64 -19.44 -9.00
C HIS A 136 -1.17 -19.42 -8.57
N GLU A 137 -0.76 -18.48 -7.72
CA GLU A 137 0.67 -18.25 -7.46
C GLU A 137 1.09 -18.43 -5.99
N TYR A 138 0.17 -18.29 -5.04
CA TYR A 138 0.41 -18.62 -3.64
C TYR A 138 0.79 -20.11 -3.49
N GLY A 139 1.84 -20.38 -2.72
CA GLY A 139 2.44 -21.72 -2.59
C GLY A 139 3.39 -22.11 -3.73
N LYS A 140 3.24 -21.51 -4.92
CA LYS A 140 4.09 -21.78 -6.10
C LYS A 140 5.36 -20.93 -6.10
N ARG A 141 5.23 -19.63 -5.83
CA ARG A 141 6.35 -18.67 -5.81
C ARG A 141 6.60 -18.20 -4.39
N GLY A 142 7.80 -18.48 -3.86
CA GLY A 142 8.15 -18.19 -2.45
C GLY A 142 7.87 -16.74 -2.04
N PHE A 143 8.30 -15.77 -2.84
CA PHE A 143 8.09 -14.34 -2.55
C PHE A 143 6.61 -13.92 -2.52
N ILE A 144 5.73 -14.55 -3.31
CA ILE A 144 4.28 -14.31 -3.28
C ILE A 144 3.68 -14.93 -2.03
N THR A 145 4.12 -16.14 -1.68
CA THR A 145 3.73 -16.82 -0.45
C THR A 145 4.06 -15.97 0.77
N ASP A 146 5.31 -15.50 0.89
CA ASP A 146 5.76 -14.67 2.01
C ASP A 146 4.96 -13.38 2.13
N SER A 147 4.62 -12.77 1.00
CA SER A 147 3.84 -11.54 0.98
C SER A 147 2.39 -11.77 1.40
N TRP A 148 1.80 -12.89 1.02
CA TRP A 148 0.44 -13.24 1.41
C TRP A 148 0.40 -13.60 2.89
N ASP A 149 1.37 -14.36 3.37
CA ASP A 149 1.50 -14.71 4.78
C ASP A 149 1.66 -13.47 5.65
N PHE A 150 2.46 -12.49 5.20
CA PHE A 150 2.58 -11.19 5.87
C PHE A 150 1.25 -10.43 5.88
N VAL A 151 0.59 -10.27 4.73
CA VAL A 151 -0.67 -9.52 4.63
C VAL A 151 -1.76 -10.17 5.48
N GLN A 152 -1.88 -11.49 5.43
CA GLN A 152 -2.90 -12.25 6.18
C GLN A 152 -2.69 -12.15 7.68
N SER A 153 -1.44 -12.32 8.14
CA SER A 153 -1.11 -12.22 9.57
C SER A 153 -1.22 -10.79 10.09
N PHE A 154 -0.79 -9.80 9.30
CA PHE A 154 -0.83 -8.38 9.68
C PHE A 154 -2.24 -7.80 9.69
N LEU A 155 -3.05 -8.07 8.66
CA LEU A 155 -4.43 -7.60 8.55
C LEU A 155 -5.44 -8.50 9.25
N ARG A 156 -5.00 -9.65 9.80
CA ARG A 156 -5.85 -10.64 10.49
C ARG A 156 -7.01 -11.07 9.61
N CYS A 157 -6.69 -11.46 8.38
CA CYS A 157 -7.66 -11.91 7.38
C CYS A 157 -7.10 -13.10 6.62
N CYS A 158 -7.95 -13.99 6.13
CA CYS A 158 -7.51 -15.17 5.39
C CYS A 158 -7.50 -15.00 3.86
N ALA A 159 -8.34 -14.10 3.34
CA ALA A 159 -8.54 -13.93 1.89
C ALA A 159 -9.05 -12.53 1.54
N VAL A 160 -9.23 -12.28 0.23
CA VAL A 160 -9.67 -10.98 -0.30
C VAL A 160 -11.08 -10.61 0.14
N GLU A 161 -11.96 -11.60 0.26
CA GLU A 161 -13.36 -11.43 0.63
C GLU A 161 -13.67 -12.13 1.97
N ASP A 162 -14.73 -11.68 2.66
CA ASP A 162 -15.10 -12.13 4.00
C ASP A 162 -15.31 -13.65 4.10
N ASN A 163 -15.81 -14.27 3.03
CA ASN A 163 -16.03 -15.71 2.86
C ASN A 163 -14.89 -16.41 2.10
N GLY A 164 -13.75 -15.73 1.96
CA GLY A 164 -12.71 -16.08 1.00
C GLY A 164 -11.78 -17.21 1.42
N TRP A 165 -11.99 -17.89 2.56
CA TRP A 165 -11.27 -19.14 2.84
C TRP A 165 -11.53 -20.22 1.78
N GLY A 166 -12.64 -20.13 1.05
CA GLY A 166 -12.90 -20.97 -0.12
C GLY A 166 -11.96 -20.68 -1.29
N ALA A 167 -11.26 -19.54 -1.30
CA ALA A 167 -10.30 -19.19 -2.34
C ALA A 167 -9.09 -20.13 -2.39
N TYR A 168 -8.85 -20.91 -1.33
CA TYR A 168 -7.81 -21.94 -1.34
C TYR A 168 -8.27 -23.23 -2.00
N ASN A 169 -9.57 -23.53 -2.05
CA ASN A 169 -10.07 -24.78 -2.61
C ASN A 169 -9.72 -24.90 -4.10
N GLY A 170 -8.94 -25.91 -4.46
CA GLY A 170 -8.42 -26.10 -5.82
C GLY A 170 -7.38 -25.08 -6.26
N SER A 171 -6.92 -24.19 -5.36
CA SER A 171 -5.78 -23.32 -5.62
C SER A 171 -4.50 -24.13 -5.80
N TRP A 172 -3.45 -23.51 -6.34
CA TRP A 172 -2.14 -24.16 -6.43
C TRP A 172 -1.68 -24.66 -5.05
N TRP A 173 -1.83 -23.83 -4.02
CA TRP A 173 -1.45 -24.16 -2.65
C TRP A 173 -2.14 -25.44 -2.15
N ASP A 174 -3.46 -25.55 -2.32
CA ASP A 174 -4.25 -26.71 -1.88
C ASP A 174 -3.83 -27.98 -2.61
N LEU A 175 -3.71 -27.92 -3.94
CA LEU A 175 -3.24 -29.04 -4.75
C LEU A 175 -1.84 -29.51 -4.36
N SER A 176 -0.97 -28.58 -3.98
CA SER A 176 0.41 -28.91 -3.62
C SER A 176 0.56 -29.46 -2.20
N VAL A 177 -0.13 -28.87 -1.23
CA VAL A 177 -0.04 -29.22 0.18
C VAL A 177 -0.80 -30.50 0.45
N ASN A 178 -1.90 -30.72 -0.27
CA ASN A 178 -2.73 -31.91 -0.17
C ASN A 178 -2.51 -32.88 -1.33
N ALA A 179 -1.36 -32.81 -2.02
CA ALA A 179 -1.05 -33.64 -3.20
C ALA A 179 -1.29 -35.15 -2.99
N TYR A 180 -1.05 -35.65 -1.77
CA TYR A 180 -1.33 -37.05 -1.41
C TYR A 180 -2.80 -37.42 -1.59
N PHE A 181 -3.73 -36.54 -1.21
CA PHE A 181 -5.17 -36.79 -1.28
C PHE A 181 -5.71 -36.79 -2.72
N TYR A 182 -5.09 -35.98 -3.59
CA TYR A 182 -5.42 -35.94 -5.02
C TYR A 182 -4.80 -37.09 -5.82
N SER A 183 -3.92 -37.90 -5.21
CA SER A 183 -3.38 -39.09 -5.86
C SER A 183 -4.42 -40.20 -5.95
N VAL A 184 -4.41 -40.95 -7.06
CA VAL A 184 -5.37 -42.05 -7.31
C VAL A 184 -5.25 -43.18 -6.26
N ASP A 185 -4.08 -43.31 -5.65
CA ASP A 185 -3.78 -44.32 -4.62
C ASP A 185 -4.05 -43.84 -3.18
N SER A 186 -4.71 -42.69 -3.01
CA SER A 186 -4.93 -42.12 -1.69
C SER A 186 -5.85 -43.00 -0.84
N ARG A 187 -5.36 -43.41 0.34
CA ARG A 187 -6.13 -44.24 1.30
C ARG A 187 -6.83 -43.41 2.38
N LEU A 188 -6.59 -42.10 2.38
CA LEU A 188 -7.10 -41.18 3.40
C LEU A 188 -8.21 -40.29 2.80
N PRO A 189 -9.37 -40.18 3.45
CA PRO A 189 -10.44 -39.28 3.01
C PRO A 189 -10.10 -37.80 3.31
N GLU A 190 -10.73 -36.86 2.61
CA GLU A 190 -10.64 -35.40 2.87
C GLU A 190 -11.16 -34.96 4.26
N THR A 191 -11.78 -35.88 5.00
CA THR A 191 -12.13 -35.69 6.42
C THR A 191 -10.93 -35.86 7.35
N SER A 192 -9.83 -36.41 6.85
CA SER A 192 -8.62 -36.68 7.60
C SER A 192 -8.03 -35.42 8.22
N LEU A 193 -7.44 -35.55 9.42
CA LEU A 193 -6.68 -34.49 10.08
C LEU A 193 -5.40 -34.09 9.31
N PHE A 194 -5.04 -34.83 8.26
CA PHE A 194 -3.91 -34.48 7.41
C PHE A 194 -4.30 -33.58 6.22
N TYR A 195 -5.60 -33.44 5.91
CA TYR A 195 -6.08 -32.57 4.82
C TYR A 195 -6.19 -31.13 5.30
N LYS A 196 -5.32 -30.24 4.81
CA LYS A 196 -5.26 -28.84 5.25
C LYS A 196 -6.09 -27.94 4.33
N ARG A 197 -7.09 -27.26 4.87
CA ARG A 197 -8.00 -26.43 4.06
C ARG A 197 -7.51 -25.01 3.80
N VAL A 198 -6.66 -24.48 4.68
CA VAL A 198 -6.14 -23.10 4.64
C VAL A 198 -4.69 -23.05 5.14
N PRO A 199 -3.88 -22.04 4.75
CA PRO A 199 -2.54 -21.86 5.26
C PRO A 199 -2.52 -21.43 6.73
N LYS A 200 -1.35 -21.58 7.37
CA LYS A 200 -1.19 -21.23 8.81
C LYS A 200 -1.36 -19.74 9.08
N SER A 201 -1.00 -18.89 8.13
CA SER A 201 -1.20 -17.43 8.15
C SER A 201 -2.67 -17.00 8.26
N CYS A 202 -3.62 -17.89 7.92
CA CYS A 202 -5.04 -17.68 8.18
C CYS A 202 -5.48 -17.98 9.61
N CYS A 203 -4.63 -18.62 10.42
CA CYS A 203 -5.00 -19.09 11.76
C CYS A 203 -4.83 -18.00 12.80
N LEU A 204 -5.76 -17.95 13.75
CA LEU A 204 -5.74 -17.01 14.86
C LEU A 204 -4.48 -17.18 15.72
N THR A 205 -3.70 -16.11 15.83
CA THR A 205 -2.61 -15.99 16.79
C THR A 205 -3.09 -15.40 18.11
N LEU A 206 -2.48 -15.80 19.21
CA LEU A 206 -2.67 -15.19 20.51
C LEU A 206 -2.23 -13.71 20.43
N VAL A 207 -2.97 -12.85 21.12
CA VAL A 207 -2.67 -11.42 21.19
C VAL A 207 -1.98 -11.15 22.51
N ASP A 208 -0.87 -10.42 22.46
CA ASP A 208 -0.19 -9.95 23.66
C ASP A 208 -1.12 -8.96 24.41
N PRO A 209 -1.51 -9.24 25.67
CA PRO A 209 -2.42 -8.38 26.42
C PRO A 209 -1.82 -7.00 26.74
N LEU A 210 -0.49 -6.85 26.74
CA LEU A 210 0.17 -5.58 27.05
C LEU A 210 0.25 -4.65 25.85
N THR A 211 0.50 -5.22 24.66
CA THR A 211 0.81 -4.44 23.46
C THR A 211 -0.29 -4.48 22.40
N GLY A 212 -1.22 -5.44 22.49
CA GLY A 212 -2.29 -5.65 21.51
C GLY A 212 -1.82 -6.25 20.17
N TRP A 213 -0.54 -6.57 20.05
CA TRP A 213 0.06 -7.15 18.84
C TRP A 213 -0.11 -8.68 18.79
N PRO A 214 -0.18 -9.26 17.57
CA PRO A 214 -0.19 -10.71 17.41
C PRO A 214 1.16 -11.29 17.85
N THR A 215 1.11 -12.44 18.50
CA THR A 215 2.28 -13.24 18.87
C THR A 215 2.55 -14.32 17.82
N ASP A 216 3.71 -14.96 17.87
CA ASP A 216 4.03 -16.12 17.01
C ASP A 216 3.32 -17.42 17.46
N GLN A 217 2.50 -17.35 18.52
CA GLN A 217 1.79 -18.50 19.06
C GLN A 217 0.37 -18.55 18.52
N TYR A 218 0.03 -19.66 17.88
CA TYR A 218 -1.31 -19.92 17.36
C TYR A 218 -2.23 -20.47 18.45
N GLN A 219 -3.49 -20.05 18.42
CA GLN A 219 -4.51 -20.55 19.36
C GLN A 219 -4.77 -22.05 19.16
N ASN A 220 -5.12 -22.46 17.93
CA ASN A 220 -5.31 -23.86 17.59
C ASN A 220 -5.16 -24.10 16.08
N VAL A 221 -3.95 -24.48 15.64
CA VAL A 221 -3.65 -24.73 14.22
C VAL A 221 -4.44 -25.92 13.68
N LEU A 222 -4.62 -26.98 14.47
CA LEU A 222 -5.31 -28.18 14.02
C LEU A 222 -6.80 -27.88 13.73
N GLN A 223 -7.45 -27.16 14.63
CA GLN A 223 -8.83 -26.72 14.44
C GLN A 223 -8.95 -25.77 13.24
N CYS A 224 -8.05 -24.78 13.16
CA CYS A 224 -8.01 -23.82 12.06
C CYS A 224 -7.97 -24.50 10.68
N GLN A 225 -7.03 -25.43 10.47
CA GLN A 225 -6.79 -26.02 9.15
C GLN A 225 -7.74 -27.18 8.81
N ASN A 226 -8.27 -27.89 9.81
CA ASN A 226 -8.98 -29.16 9.60
C ASN A 226 -10.44 -29.16 10.06
N TRP A 227 -11.03 -27.98 10.32
CA TRP A 227 -12.41 -27.89 10.80
C TRP A 227 -13.38 -28.68 9.91
N GLN A 228 -14.17 -29.56 10.53
CA GLN A 228 -15.03 -30.51 9.82
C GLN A 228 -16.49 -30.04 9.72
N TYR A 229 -16.94 -29.13 10.59
CA TYR A 229 -18.36 -28.86 10.82
C TYR A 229 -18.88 -27.58 10.17
N GLY A 230 -18.04 -26.83 9.48
CA GLY A 230 -18.41 -25.56 8.87
C GLY A 230 -17.23 -24.99 8.09
N PRO A 231 -17.16 -23.66 7.93
CA PRO A 231 -16.07 -23.04 7.17
C PRO A 231 -14.69 -23.41 7.73
N PRO A 232 -13.70 -23.73 6.89
CA PRO A 232 -13.69 -23.50 5.45
C PRO A 232 -14.20 -24.68 4.59
N ARG A 233 -14.65 -25.78 5.20
CA ARG A 233 -15.13 -26.96 4.46
C ARG A 233 -16.51 -26.76 3.86
N PHE A 234 -17.43 -26.28 4.67
CA PHE A 234 -18.83 -26.07 4.28
C PHE A 234 -19.14 -24.58 4.42
N THR A 235 -19.97 -24.04 3.52
CA THR A 235 -20.41 -22.64 3.59
C THR A 235 -21.37 -22.39 4.76
N ASN A 236 -22.03 -23.44 5.24
CA ASN A 236 -22.95 -23.42 6.38
C ASN A 236 -22.50 -24.43 7.43
N GLY A 237 -22.74 -24.14 8.71
CA GLY A 237 -22.40 -25.03 9.82
C GLY A 237 -21.77 -24.30 11.01
N ALA A 238 -21.12 -25.04 11.90
CA ALA A 238 -20.48 -24.47 13.08
C ALA A 238 -19.27 -23.61 12.69
N HIS A 239 -19.11 -22.45 13.34
CA HIS A 239 -18.01 -21.54 13.08
C HIS A 239 -16.66 -22.13 13.52
N ASN A 240 -15.59 -21.83 12.78
CA ASN A 240 -14.23 -22.25 13.14
C ASN A 240 -13.51 -21.15 13.93
N ASP A 241 -13.69 -21.09 15.24
CA ASP A 241 -13.18 -20.00 16.09
C ASP A 241 -11.63 -19.88 16.13
N ALA A 242 -10.89 -20.73 15.41
CA ALA A 242 -9.44 -20.66 15.27
C ALA A 242 -8.98 -20.04 13.92
N LEU A 243 -9.91 -19.55 13.09
CA LEU A 243 -9.64 -18.93 11.79
C LEU A 243 -9.88 -17.41 11.83
N TYR A 244 -9.07 -16.63 11.11
CA TYR A 244 -9.38 -15.24 10.82
C TYR A 244 -10.54 -15.12 9.83
N TYR A 245 -11.75 -14.98 10.35
CA TYR A 245 -12.83 -14.31 9.66
C TYR A 245 -12.54 -12.83 9.75
N ARG A 246 -12.60 -12.10 8.64
CA ARG A 246 -12.55 -10.64 8.73
C ARG A 246 -13.71 -10.22 9.63
N VAL A 247 -13.42 -9.88 10.89
CA VAL A 247 -14.44 -9.41 11.82
C VAL A 247 -14.88 -8.07 11.28
N SER A 248 -16.04 -8.07 10.64
CA SER A 248 -16.86 -6.91 10.43
C SER A 248 -17.36 -6.42 11.79
N SER A 249 -16.47 -5.93 12.64
CA SER A 249 -16.84 -5.11 13.80
C SER A 249 -17.52 -3.79 13.36
N LEU A 250 -17.73 -3.60 12.06
CA LEU A 250 -18.54 -2.56 11.43
C LEU A 250 -19.81 -3.06 10.70
N LYS A 251 -20.14 -4.36 10.65
CA LYS A 251 -21.44 -4.82 10.09
C LYS A 251 -22.61 -4.80 11.08
N ASN A 252 -22.35 -4.47 12.35
CA ASN A 252 -23.40 -4.39 13.37
C ASN A 252 -23.90 -2.94 13.62
N TYR A 253 -23.73 -2.03 12.64
CA TYR A 253 -24.33 -0.70 12.63
C TYR A 253 -25.12 -0.44 11.34
N GLU A 254 -25.86 -1.44 10.87
CA GLU A 254 -27.02 -1.26 9.98
C GLU A 254 -28.18 -2.11 10.50
#